data_AF-B0MWL4-F1
#
_entry.id   AF-B0MWL4-F1
#
_cell.length_a   1.000
_cell.length_b   1.000
_cell.length_c   1.000
_cell.angle_alpha   90.00
_cell.angle_beta   90.00
_cell.angle_gamma   90.00
#
_symmetry.space_group_name_H-M   'P 1'
#
loop_
_entity.id
_entity.type
_entity.pdbx_description
1 polymer ?
#
loop_
_entity_poly.entity_id
_entity_poly.type
_entity_poly.pdbx_seq_one_letter_code
_entity_poly.pdbx_strand_id
1 'polypeptide(L)'
;MTTIKNRCHQIDYRALAETGEISDDLYYFRLCCLLENAAKCANTASVYGAFFKHLKQSAQKTLVIAPADYQINNGEHEVYNEDANSLIKRIEGDILYLDPPYNSRQYSANYHLLNTIADYKSFTPKGKTELREYNKSNYCSKAKVQHTFKDLIRNARFRYIVLSYNNEGIMPMQTIEQIMTKYGNYQMFQKEHQRFKADKTENKNHLADTTTEYLQAKQNPQ
;
A
#
# COMPACT_ATOMS: atom_id res chain seq x y z
N MET A 1 -48.26 10.50 2.86
CA MET A 1 -46.88 10.21 3.28
C MET A 1 -46.10 9.74 2.07
N THR A 2 -45.40 10.67 1.42
CA THR A 2 -44.64 10.40 0.19
C THR A 2 -43.36 9.66 0.57
N THR A 3 -43.30 8.38 0.25
CA THR A 3 -42.07 7.59 0.33
C THR A 3 -41.04 8.21 -0.61
N ILE A 4 -40.01 8.85 -0.06
CA ILE A 4 -38.81 9.19 -0.82
C ILE A 4 -38.13 7.86 -1.14
N LYS A 5 -38.49 7.25 -2.27
CA LYS A 5 -37.64 6.27 -2.94
C LYS A 5 -36.47 7.04 -3.52
N ASN A 6 -35.42 7.23 -2.73
CA ASN A 6 -34.10 7.52 -3.26
C ASN A 6 -33.69 6.33 -4.13
N ARG A 7 -34.10 6.34 -5.40
CA ARG A 7 -33.45 5.55 -6.45
C ARG A 7 -32.08 6.18 -6.63
N CYS A 8 -31.14 5.80 -5.76
CA CYS A 8 -29.74 5.86 -6.15
C CYS A 8 -29.65 4.94 -7.37
N HIS A 9 -29.61 5.54 -8.56
CA HIS A 9 -29.19 4.81 -9.75
C HIS A 9 -27.79 4.33 -9.43
N GLN A 10 -27.68 3.07 -9.04
CA GLN A 10 -26.44 2.42 -8.73
C GLN A 10 -25.71 2.27 -10.06
N ILE A 11 -24.98 3.30 -10.44
CA ILE A 11 -24.12 3.24 -11.61
C ILE A 11 -22.95 2.35 -11.20
N ASP A 12 -22.99 1.12 -11.67
CA ASP A 12 -21.87 0.20 -11.55
C ASP A 12 -20.83 0.58 -12.61
N TYR A 13 -19.86 1.39 -12.20
CA TYR A 13 -18.79 1.81 -13.10
C TYR A 13 -17.98 0.62 -13.64
N ARG A 14 -17.92 -0.51 -12.92
CA ARG A 14 -17.26 -1.70 -13.43
C ARG A 14 -18.06 -2.28 -14.59
N ALA A 15 -19.38 -2.43 -14.43
CA ALA A 15 -20.23 -2.93 -15.52
C ALA A 15 -20.12 -2.06 -16.77
N LEU A 16 -20.09 -0.73 -16.61
CA LEU A 16 -19.89 0.21 -17.73
C LEU A 16 -18.52 0.07 -18.41
N ALA A 17 -17.47 -0.24 -17.65
CA ALA A 17 -16.14 -0.48 -18.23
C ALA A 17 -16.11 -1.82 -18.97
N GLU A 18 -16.72 -2.87 -18.39
CA GLU A 18 -16.83 -4.20 -19.01
C GLU A 18 -17.65 -4.19 -20.31
N THR A 19 -18.64 -3.30 -20.44
CA THR A 19 -19.41 -3.10 -21.69
C THR A 19 -18.74 -2.13 -22.67
N GLY A 20 -17.65 -1.46 -22.27
CA GLY A 20 -16.96 -0.45 -23.07
C GLY A 20 -17.68 0.90 -23.16
N GLU A 21 -18.72 1.12 -22.34
CA GLU A 21 -19.41 2.42 -22.23
C GLU A 21 -18.54 3.51 -21.61
N ILE A 22 -17.56 3.12 -20.79
CA ILE A 22 -16.47 3.99 -20.31
C ILE A 22 -15.12 3.31 -20.52
N SER A 23 -14.05 4.09 -20.60
CA SER A 23 -12.69 3.56 -20.61
C SER A 23 -12.26 3.06 -19.23
N ASP A 24 -11.28 2.14 -19.21
CA ASP A 24 -10.63 1.68 -17.98
C ASP A 24 -10.02 2.85 -17.20
N ASP A 25 -9.39 3.82 -17.88
CA ASP A 25 -8.84 5.02 -17.25
C ASP A 25 -9.91 5.81 -16.49
N LEU A 26 -11.08 6.00 -17.09
CA LEU A 26 -12.19 6.71 -16.45
C LEU A 26 -12.76 5.90 -15.28
N TYR A 27 -12.84 4.58 -15.42
CA TYR A 27 -13.23 3.69 -14.33
C TYR A 27 -12.27 3.81 -13.15
N TYR A 28 -10.96 3.67 -13.37
CA TYR A 28 -9.95 3.76 -12.32
C TYR A 28 -9.86 5.14 -11.69
N PHE A 29 -10.02 6.21 -12.49
CA PHE A 29 -10.10 7.57 -11.96
C PHE A 29 -11.30 7.72 -11.01
N ARG A 30 -12.49 7.27 -11.40
CA ARG A 30 -13.69 7.32 -10.55
C ARG A 30 -13.57 6.46 -9.30
N LEU A 31 -12.96 5.28 -9.43
CA LEU A 31 -12.68 4.41 -8.29
C LEU A 31 -11.70 5.08 -7.32
N CYS A 32 -10.63 5.72 -7.83
CA CYS A 32 -9.70 6.51 -7.03
C CYS A 32 -10.44 7.62 -6.25
N CYS A 33 -11.28 8.42 -6.93
CA CYS A 33 -12.12 9.44 -6.29
C CYS A 33 -12.97 8.84 -5.16
N LEU A 34 -13.59 7.68 -5.38
CA LEU A 34 -14.41 7.01 -4.37
C LEU A 34 -13.57 6.58 -3.16
N LEU A 35 -12.44 5.91 -3.38
CA LEU A 35 -11.59 5.39 -2.32
C LEU A 35 -10.99 6.51 -1.46
N GLU A 36 -10.49 7.57 -2.08
CA GLU A 36 -9.92 8.72 -1.36
C GLU A 36 -10.96 9.42 -0.48
N ASN A 37 -12.16 9.66 -1.02
CA ASN A 37 -13.20 10.34 -0.24
C ASN A 37 -13.81 9.41 0.83
N ALA A 38 -13.91 8.10 0.57
CA ALA A 38 -14.28 7.13 1.60
C ALA A 38 -13.28 7.13 2.76
N ALA A 39 -11.97 7.21 2.45
CA ALA A 39 -10.93 7.28 3.47
C ALA A 39 -11.03 8.53 4.36
N LYS A 40 -11.44 9.68 3.80
CA LYS A 40 -11.67 10.93 4.56
C LYS A 40 -12.81 10.79 5.59
N CYS A 41 -13.77 9.90 5.34
CA CYS A 41 -14.91 9.62 6.23
C CYS A 41 -14.72 8.34 7.08
N ALA A 42 -13.51 7.76 7.11
CA ALA A 42 -13.29 6.51 7.83
C ALA A 42 -13.32 6.69 9.37
N ASN A 43 -14.01 5.78 10.06
CA ASN A 43 -14.03 5.73 11.52
C ASN A 43 -12.91 4.84 12.10
N THR A 44 -11.67 5.06 11.65
CA THR A 44 -10.54 4.18 11.94
C THR A 44 -9.29 4.98 12.34
N ALA A 45 -8.26 4.32 12.88
CA ALA A 45 -6.98 4.93 13.23
C ALA A 45 -5.97 4.75 12.08
N SER A 46 -6.32 5.28 10.90
CA SER A 46 -5.56 5.18 9.63
C SER A 46 -5.56 3.79 8.97
N VAL A 47 -5.72 2.73 9.74
CA VAL A 47 -5.92 1.35 9.23
C VAL A 47 -7.30 0.83 9.62
N TYR A 48 -7.90 0.03 8.74
CA TYR A 48 -9.22 -0.58 8.81
C TYR A 48 -9.25 -1.92 9.54
N GLY A 49 -8.12 -2.36 10.11
CA GLY A 49 -8.08 -3.57 10.94
C GLY A 49 -8.92 -3.48 12.22
N ALA A 50 -9.33 -2.27 12.62
CA ALA A 50 -10.27 -1.98 13.70
C ALA A 50 -10.96 -0.63 13.47
N PHE A 51 -12.06 -0.38 14.18
CA PHE A 51 -12.82 0.87 14.13
C PHE A 51 -13.16 1.37 15.55
N PHE A 52 -13.45 2.66 15.67
CA PHE A 52 -13.82 3.25 16.96
C PHE A 52 -15.26 2.90 17.35
N LYS A 53 -15.51 2.68 18.64
CA LYS A 53 -16.88 2.44 19.17
C LYS A 53 -17.81 3.63 18.92
N HIS A 54 -17.26 4.84 18.96
CA HIS A 54 -17.98 6.07 18.67
C HIS A 54 -17.47 6.65 17.35
N LEU A 55 -18.38 7.22 16.56
CA LEU A 55 -18.02 7.83 15.28
C LEU A 55 -17.20 9.09 15.51
N LYS A 56 -16.02 9.17 14.87
CA LYS A 56 -15.27 10.41 14.72
C LYS A 56 -16.12 11.48 14.02
N GLN A 57 -15.84 12.75 14.30
CA GLN A 57 -16.50 13.87 13.61
C GLN A 57 -16.35 13.78 12.08
N SER A 58 -15.20 13.33 11.58
CA SER A 58 -14.97 13.12 10.15
C SER A 58 -15.89 12.05 9.54
N ALA A 59 -16.18 10.99 10.29
CA ALA A 59 -17.05 9.89 9.87
C ALA A 59 -18.54 10.21 9.95
N GLN A 60 -18.91 11.31 10.60
CA GLN A 60 -20.30 11.79 10.67
C GLN A 60 -20.66 12.74 9.52
N LYS A 61 -19.67 13.18 8.74
CA LYS A 61 -19.89 14.06 7.59
C LYS A 61 -20.57 13.28 6.46
N THR A 62 -21.42 13.95 5.70
CA THR A 62 -21.92 13.41 4.43
C THR A 62 -20.74 13.11 3.51
N LEU A 63 -20.69 11.89 2.96
CA LEU A 63 -19.69 11.53 1.97
C LEU A 63 -19.97 12.31 0.68
N VAL A 64 -19.05 13.19 0.32
CA VAL A 64 -19.05 13.92 -0.96
C VAL A 64 -17.89 13.41 -1.79
N ILE A 65 -18.17 12.94 -2.99
CA ILE A 65 -17.14 12.46 -3.92
C ILE A 65 -16.60 13.66 -4.70
N ALA A 66 -15.40 14.10 -4.33
CA ALA A 66 -14.63 15.08 -5.08
C ALA A 66 -13.64 14.37 -6.03
N PRO A 67 -13.27 14.98 -7.16
CA PRO A 67 -12.23 14.43 -8.03
C PRO A 67 -10.91 14.28 -7.27
N ALA A 68 -10.16 13.21 -7.57
CA ALA A 68 -8.79 13.05 -7.10
C ALA A 68 -7.87 14.08 -7.76
N ASP A 69 -6.87 14.56 -7.04
CA ASP A 69 -5.87 15.46 -7.60
C ASP A 69 -4.94 14.70 -8.54
N TYR A 70 -4.76 15.19 -9.77
CA TYR A 70 -3.84 14.61 -10.75
C TYR A 70 -3.16 15.69 -11.57
N GLN A 71 -2.01 15.35 -12.13
CA GLN A 71 -1.26 16.21 -13.05
C GLN A 71 -1.23 15.58 -14.43
N ILE A 72 -1.62 16.35 -15.43
CA ILE A 72 -1.50 15.93 -16.83
C ILE A 72 -0.04 16.04 -17.23
N ASN A 73 0.49 14.96 -17.78
CA ASN A 73 1.81 14.94 -18.39
C ASN A 73 1.75 14.11 -19.70
N ASN A 74 2.80 14.21 -20.49
CA ASN A 74 2.91 13.49 -21.77
C ASN A 74 3.60 12.12 -21.62
N GLY A 75 3.82 11.66 -20.39
CA GLY A 75 4.42 10.35 -20.14
C GLY A 75 3.39 9.25 -20.28
N GLU A 76 3.81 8.12 -20.83
CA GLU A 76 3.05 6.88 -20.77
C GLU A 76 3.29 6.22 -19.41
N HIS A 77 2.22 5.68 -18.82
CA HIS A 77 2.26 5.04 -17.51
C HIS A 77 1.68 3.64 -17.60
N GLU A 78 2.42 2.66 -17.10
CA GLU A 78 1.93 1.29 -16.99
C GLU A 78 1.71 0.94 -15.51
N VAL A 79 0.56 0.34 -15.22
CA VAL A 79 0.17 -0.06 -13.87
C VAL A 79 -0.18 -1.54 -13.85
N TYR A 80 0.38 -2.27 -12.89
CA TYR A 80 0.24 -3.71 -12.77
C TYR A 80 -0.35 -4.09 -11.41
N ASN A 81 -1.38 -4.93 -11.39
CA ASN A 81 -1.92 -5.53 -10.17
C ASN A 81 -1.43 -6.98 -10.01
N GLU A 82 -0.15 -7.15 -9.71
CA GLU A 82 0.49 -8.47 -9.65
C GLU A 82 1.49 -8.60 -8.50
N ASP A 83 1.93 -9.83 -8.24
CA ASP A 83 3.05 -10.10 -7.35
C ASP A 83 4.34 -9.48 -7.92
N ALA A 84 5.00 -8.62 -7.12
CA ALA A 84 6.18 -7.88 -7.56
C ALA A 84 7.34 -8.78 -7.99
N ASN A 85 7.53 -9.95 -7.34
CA ASN A 85 8.56 -10.92 -7.71
C ASN A 85 8.25 -11.63 -9.05
N SER A 86 6.99 -11.64 -9.47
CA SER A 86 6.57 -12.14 -10.77
C SER A 86 6.73 -11.05 -11.84
N LEU A 87 6.31 -9.82 -11.55
CA LEU A 87 6.43 -8.66 -12.43
C LEU A 87 7.88 -8.33 -12.78
N ILE A 88 8.77 -8.31 -11.78
CA ILE A 88 10.17 -7.86 -11.94
C ILE A 88 10.95 -8.64 -13.01
N LYS A 89 10.51 -9.86 -13.32
CA LYS A 89 11.16 -10.74 -14.30
C LYS A 89 10.96 -10.27 -15.74
N ARG A 90 9.95 -9.44 -16.00
CA ARG A 90 9.54 -9.04 -17.36
C ARG A 90 9.54 -7.53 -17.60
N ILE A 91 9.83 -6.72 -16.58
CA ILE A 91 10.02 -5.27 -16.71
C ILE A 91 11.49 -4.89 -16.55
N GLU A 92 11.87 -3.76 -17.12
CA GLU A 92 13.21 -3.19 -17.08
C GLU A 92 13.15 -1.67 -17.14
N GLY A 93 14.27 -1.00 -16.85
CA GLY A 93 14.35 0.46 -16.91
C GLY A 93 15.59 1.03 -16.25
N ASP A 94 15.63 2.35 -16.10
CA ASP A 94 16.80 3.01 -15.50
C ASP A 94 16.80 2.93 -13.98
N ILE A 95 15.65 3.17 -13.35
CA ILE A 95 15.52 3.30 -11.89
C ILE A 95 14.38 2.44 -11.38
N LEU A 96 14.67 1.55 -10.44
CA LEU A 96 13.70 0.80 -9.66
C LEU A 96 13.65 1.36 -8.24
N TYR A 97 12.55 2.00 -7.86
CA TYR A 97 12.29 2.40 -6.49
C TYR A 97 11.47 1.32 -5.75
N LEU A 98 11.90 0.92 -4.57
CA LEU A 98 11.29 -0.11 -3.74
C LEU A 98 10.97 0.45 -2.36
N ASP A 99 9.72 0.28 -1.94
CA ASP A 99 9.25 0.57 -0.57
C ASP A 99 8.40 -0.62 -0.05
N PRO A 100 9.04 -1.78 0.22
CA PRO A 100 8.31 -2.97 0.63
C PRO A 100 7.83 -2.86 2.08
N PRO A 101 6.82 -3.65 2.49
CA PRO A 101 6.43 -3.77 3.88
C PRO A 101 7.62 -4.04 4.81
N TYR A 102 7.82 -3.17 5.81
CA TYR A 102 8.88 -3.33 6.80
C TYR A 102 8.44 -4.11 8.04
N ASN A 103 7.14 -4.30 8.28
CA ASN A 103 6.64 -5.01 9.46
C ASN A 103 5.70 -6.17 9.09
N SER A 104 5.37 -7.00 10.08
CA SER A 104 4.51 -8.18 9.89
C SER A 104 3.03 -7.86 9.69
N ARG A 105 2.64 -6.57 9.66
CA ARG A 105 1.23 -6.19 9.46
C ARG A 105 0.83 -6.51 8.03
N GLN A 106 -0.34 -7.12 7.89
CA GLN A 106 -0.87 -7.52 6.60
C GLN A 106 -1.71 -6.37 6.03
N TYR A 107 -1.20 -5.69 5.00
CA TYR A 107 -1.89 -4.56 4.36
C TYR A 107 -3.26 -4.96 3.80
N SER A 108 -3.38 -6.17 3.26
CA SER A 108 -4.65 -6.73 2.79
C SER A 108 -5.73 -6.80 3.88
N ALA A 109 -5.35 -7.08 5.13
CA ALA A 109 -6.24 -7.03 6.29
C ALA A 109 -6.45 -5.59 6.79
N ASN A 110 -5.37 -4.81 6.87
CA ASN A 110 -5.41 -3.43 7.36
C ASN A 110 -6.18 -2.47 6.45
N TYR A 111 -6.36 -2.79 5.17
CA TYR A 111 -7.11 -1.96 4.22
C TYR A 111 -8.28 -2.74 3.60
N HIS A 112 -8.75 -3.78 4.30
CA HIS A 112 -9.74 -4.71 3.77
C HIS A 112 -11.02 -4.03 3.28
N LEU A 113 -11.46 -2.94 3.94
CA LEU A 113 -12.69 -2.24 3.56
C LEU A 113 -12.51 -1.46 2.25
N LEU A 114 -11.37 -0.79 2.05
CA LEU A 114 -11.04 -0.14 0.78
C LEU A 114 -10.89 -1.20 -0.34
N ASN A 115 -10.26 -2.33 -0.03
CA ASN A 115 -10.18 -3.46 -0.96
C ASN A 115 -11.56 -4.02 -1.30
N THR A 116 -12.49 -4.06 -0.34
CA THR A 116 -13.89 -4.47 -0.60
C THR A 116 -14.59 -3.48 -1.53
N ILE A 117 -14.41 -2.17 -1.34
CA ILE A 117 -14.99 -1.15 -2.23
C ILE A 117 -14.43 -1.33 -3.65
N ALA A 118 -13.11 -1.49 -3.79
CA ALA A 118 -12.45 -1.66 -5.09
C ALA A 118 -12.81 -2.96 -5.80
N ASP A 119 -12.84 -4.07 -5.05
CA ASP A 119 -13.10 -5.40 -5.59
C ASP A 119 -14.60 -5.62 -5.80
N TYR A 120 -15.46 -4.88 -5.09
CA TYR A 120 -16.93 -4.89 -5.16
C TYR A 120 -17.57 -6.29 -5.18
N LYS A 121 -16.97 -7.23 -4.45
CA LYS A 121 -17.44 -8.61 -4.33
C LYS A 121 -18.03 -8.85 -2.94
N SER A 122 -19.13 -9.59 -2.89
CA SER A 122 -19.70 -10.07 -1.63
C SER A 122 -18.70 -10.97 -0.90
N PHE A 123 -18.62 -10.83 0.42
CA PHE A 123 -17.84 -11.72 1.28
C PHE A 123 -18.58 -11.91 2.60
N THR A 124 -18.26 -13.00 3.30
CA THR A 124 -18.78 -13.25 4.65
C THR A 124 -17.80 -12.68 5.67
N PRO A 125 -18.19 -11.67 6.48
CA PRO A 125 -17.32 -11.09 7.50
C PRO A 125 -16.96 -12.10 8.59
N LYS A 126 -15.74 -12.01 9.12
CA LYS A 126 -15.25 -12.87 10.21
C LYS A 126 -14.74 -12.05 11.39
N GLY A 127 -15.09 -12.48 12.60
CA GLY A 127 -14.62 -11.89 13.86
C GLY A 127 -15.26 -10.52 14.15
N LYS A 128 -14.79 -9.88 15.23
CA LYS A 128 -15.34 -8.59 15.71
C LYS A 128 -15.06 -7.41 14.80
N THR A 129 -14.04 -7.51 13.96
CA THR A 129 -13.60 -6.47 13.03
C THR A 129 -14.08 -6.74 11.60
N GLU A 130 -14.94 -7.74 11.42
CA GLU A 130 -15.63 -8.01 10.15
C GLU A 130 -14.69 -8.18 8.95
N LEU A 131 -13.51 -8.77 9.19
CA LEU A 131 -12.49 -8.95 8.17
C LEU A 131 -12.98 -9.94 7.10
N ARG A 132 -12.65 -9.63 5.84
CA ARG A 132 -12.71 -10.60 4.73
C ARG A 132 -11.49 -11.51 4.73
N GLU A 133 -11.56 -12.58 3.96
CA GLU A 133 -10.35 -13.35 3.63
C GLU A 133 -9.34 -12.46 2.91
N TYR A 134 -8.07 -12.58 3.31
CA TYR A 134 -7.00 -11.71 2.87
C TYR A 134 -5.72 -12.50 2.60
N ASN A 135 -4.94 -12.04 1.63
CA ASN A 135 -3.67 -12.65 1.26
C ASN A 135 -2.55 -12.18 2.18
N LYS A 136 -1.64 -13.07 2.54
CA LYS A 136 -0.44 -12.71 3.30
C LYS A 136 0.73 -12.50 2.37
N SER A 137 1.34 -11.32 2.42
CA SER A 137 2.55 -11.05 1.63
C SER A 137 3.76 -11.76 2.23
N ASN A 138 4.62 -12.32 1.38
CA ASN A 138 5.90 -12.87 1.82
C ASN A 138 6.82 -11.78 2.41
N TYR A 139 6.66 -10.52 1.99
CA TYR A 139 7.35 -9.37 2.58
C TYR A 139 6.91 -9.05 4.01
N CYS A 140 5.73 -9.51 4.43
CA CYS A 140 5.25 -9.37 5.81
C CYS A 140 5.62 -10.59 6.67
N SER A 141 6.47 -11.50 6.19
CA SER A 141 6.87 -12.72 6.90
C SER A 141 8.36 -12.71 7.19
N LYS A 142 8.75 -12.69 8.47
CA LYS A 142 10.15 -12.72 8.89
C LYS A 142 10.91 -13.93 8.34
N ALA A 143 10.22 -15.06 8.19
CA ALA A 143 10.82 -16.30 7.65
C ALA A 143 11.03 -16.25 6.12
N LYS A 144 10.26 -15.45 5.39
CA LYS A 144 10.27 -15.43 3.91
C LYS A 144 10.86 -14.16 3.30
N VAL A 145 10.88 -13.05 4.03
CA VAL A 145 11.23 -11.72 3.52
C VAL A 145 12.61 -11.69 2.89
N GLN A 146 13.62 -12.31 3.52
CA GLN A 146 14.98 -12.35 2.99
C GLN A 146 15.06 -13.06 1.65
N HIS A 147 14.44 -14.23 1.52
CA HIS A 147 14.43 -14.99 0.27
C HIS A 147 13.68 -14.24 -0.83
N THR A 148 12.54 -13.67 -0.48
CA THR A 148 11.67 -12.92 -1.40
C THR A 148 12.39 -11.68 -1.94
N PHE A 149 13.01 -10.89 -1.05
CA PHE A 149 13.77 -9.71 -1.43
C PHE A 149 15.00 -10.08 -2.29
N LYS A 150 15.75 -11.12 -1.91
CA LYS A 150 16.88 -11.61 -2.72
C LYS A 150 16.46 -12.01 -4.13
N ASP A 151 15.34 -12.71 -4.27
CA ASP A 151 14.81 -13.10 -5.57
C ASP A 151 14.40 -11.88 -6.41
N LEU A 152 13.78 -10.87 -5.80
CA LEU A 152 13.43 -9.62 -6.47
C LEU A 152 14.69 -8.92 -7.02
N ILE A 153 15.69 -8.68 -6.16
CA ILE A 153 16.93 -7.98 -6.54
C ILE A 153 17.71 -8.75 -7.61
N ARG A 154 17.75 -10.07 -7.53
CA ARG A 154 18.43 -10.91 -8.52
C ARG A 154 17.83 -10.79 -9.91
N ASN A 155 16.51 -10.68 -10.03
CA ASN A 155 15.81 -10.65 -11.31
C ASN A 155 15.60 -9.23 -11.86
N ALA A 156 15.92 -8.20 -11.08
CA ALA A 156 15.71 -6.80 -11.45
C ALA A 156 16.68 -6.33 -12.55
N ARG A 157 16.13 -6.07 -13.74
CA ARG A 157 16.85 -5.51 -14.89
C ARG A 157 16.81 -3.99 -14.89
N PHE A 158 17.36 -3.39 -13.84
CA PHE A 158 17.39 -1.93 -13.68
C PHE A 158 18.79 -1.41 -13.41
N ARG A 159 19.18 -0.30 -14.04
CA ARG A 159 20.51 0.30 -13.87
C ARG A 159 20.74 0.71 -12.40
N TYR A 160 19.75 1.31 -11.78
CA TYR A 160 19.75 1.72 -10.38
C TYR A 160 18.58 1.08 -9.64
N ILE A 161 18.84 0.53 -8.45
CA ILE A 161 17.81 0.09 -7.52
C ILE A 161 17.92 0.92 -6.26
N VAL A 162 16.83 1.59 -5.89
CA VAL A 162 16.72 2.42 -4.70
C VAL A 162 15.71 1.78 -3.75
N LEU A 163 16.14 1.43 -2.55
CA LEU A 163 15.29 0.84 -1.53
C LEU A 163 15.12 1.82 -0.37
N SER A 164 13.86 2.14 -0.06
CA SER A 164 13.45 2.75 1.20
C SER A 164 13.20 1.66 2.22
N TYR A 165 13.93 1.69 3.35
CA TYR A 165 13.72 0.75 4.45
C TYR A 165 14.20 1.35 5.77
N ASN A 166 13.51 1.08 6.88
CA ASN A 166 13.87 1.61 8.19
C ASN A 166 14.49 0.55 9.11
N ASN A 167 15.11 1.01 10.21
CA ASN A 167 15.73 0.15 11.21
C ASN A 167 14.75 -0.71 12.04
N GLU A 168 13.44 -0.44 11.99
CA GLU A 168 12.41 -1.26 12.66
C GLU A 168 11.93 -2.43 11.80
N GLY A 169 12.53 -2.60 10.62
CA GLY A 169 12.14 -3.62 9.66
C GLY A 169 12.39 -5.05 10.11
N ILE A 170 11.55 -5.99 9.65
CA ILE A 170 11.68 -7.43 9.93
C ILE A 170 12.87 -8.07 9.21
N MET A 171 13.41 -7.40 8.19
CA MET A 171 14.64 -7.79 7.48
C MET A 171 15.81 -6.98 8.02
N PRO A 172 16.85 -7.61 8.59
CA PRO A 172 17.99 -6.88 9.15
C PRO A 172 18.73 -6.06 8.08
N MET A 173 19.19 -4.86 8.42
CA MET A 173 19.94 -3.98 7.51
C MET A 173 21.18 -4.66 6.92
N GLN A 174 21.93 -5.41 7.73
CA GLN A 174 23.09 -6.20 7.28
C GLN A 174 22.71 -7.21 6.18
N THR A 175 21.53 -7.83 6.29
CA THR A 175 21.01 -8.75 5.27
C THR A 175 20.73 -8.02 3.95
N ILE A 176 20.18 -6.80 4.03
CA ILE A 176 19.88 -5.98 2.84
C ILE A 176 21.18 -5.57 2.15
N GLU A 177 22.13 -5.03 2.90
CA GLU A 177 23.46 -4.65 2.41
C GLU A 177 24.16 -5.83 1.74
N GLN A 178 24.16 -7.01 2.37
CA GLN A 178 24.74 -8.23 1.80
C GLN A 178 24.07 -8.63 0.48
N ILE A 179 22.73 -8.56 0.40
CA ILE A 179 22.00 -8.90 -0.82
C ILE A 179 22.30 -7.89 -1.91
N MET A 180 22.21 -6.59 -1.64
CA MET A 180 22.39 -5.54 -2.65
C MET A 180 23.84 -5.51 -3.17
N THR A 181 24.83 -5.60 -2.27
CA THR A 181 26.26 -5.66 -2.63
C THR A 181 26.59 -6.87 -3.51
N LYS A 182 25.90 -8.00 -3.31
CA LYS A 182 26.12 -9.21 -4.13
C LYS A 182 25.78 -9.00 -5.61
N TYR A 183 24.86 -8.11 -5.92
CA TYR A 183 24.34 -7.91 -7.28
C TYR A 183 24.73 -6.55 -7.89
N GLY A 184 25.61 -5.79 -7.25
CA GLY A 184 26.06 -4.50 -7.77
C GLY A 184 26.76 -3.63 -6.73
N ASN A 185 27.09 -2.41 -7.12
CA ASN A 185 27.76 -1.45 -6.24
C ASN A 185 26.74 -0.83 -5.29
N TYR A 186 26.94 -1.03 -3.99
CA TYR A 186 26.03 -0.60 -2.93
C TYR A 186 26.48 0.70 -2.27
N GLN A 187 25.52 1.59 -2.01
CA GLN A 187 25.68 2.78 -1.20
C GLN A 187 24.48 2.95 -0.28
N MET A 188 24.72 3.47 0.93
CA MET A 188 23.68 3.73 1.92
C MET A 188 23.67 5.20 2.32
N PHE A 189 22.50 5.81 2.25
CA PHE A 189 22.22 7.13 2.80
C PHE A 189 21.27 6.96 3.98
N GLN A 190 21.46 7.73 5.04
CA GLN A 190 20.64 7.66 6.24
C GLN A 190 20.12 9.03 6.63
N LYS A 191 18.88 9.07 7.13
CA LYS A 191 18.28 10.26 7.71
C LYS A 191 17.57 9.88 9.01
N GLU A 192 17.82 10.65 10.06
CA GLU A 192 17.17 10.45 11.34
C GLU A 192 15.83 11.18 11.40
N HIS A 193 14.82 10.49 11.92
CA HIS A 193 13.48 11.02 12.12
C HIS A 193 13.03 10.77 13.56
N GLN A 194 12.22 11.68 14.11
CA GLN A 194 11.57 11.44 15.39
C GLN A 194 10.55 10.32 15.23
N ARG A 195 10.58 9.36 16.17
CA ARG A 195 9.66 8.22 16.13
C ARG A 195 8.22 8.67 16.29
N PHE A 196 7.34 8.21 15.40
CA PHE A 196 5.89 8.47 15.52
C PHE A 196 5.33 7.76 16.77
N LYS A 197 4.90 8.53 17.78
CA LYS A 197 4.31 8.03 19.03
C LYS A 197 2.77 8.15 18.94
N ALA A 198 2.07 7.03 18.79
CA ALA A 198 0.60 7.01 18.71
C ALA A 198 -0.10 7.01 20.08
N ASP A 199 0.60 6.65 21.17
CA ASP A 199 0.07 6.58 22.53
C ASP A 199 0.89 7.45 23.49
N LYS A 200 0.22 8.06 24.48
CA LYS A 200 0.88 8.77 25.58
C LYS A 200 1.62 7.75 26.46
N THR A 201 2.88 8.08 26.69
CA THR A 201 3.94 7.42 27.45
C THR A 201 3.56 7.13 28.91
N GLU A 202 2.77 6.09 29.19
CA GLU A 202 2.66 5.60 30.58
C GLU A 202 2.96 4.12 30.79
N ASN A 203 3.08 3.27 29.75
CA ASN A 203 3.20 1.82 30.03
C ASN A 203 4.04 0.97 29.07
N LYS A 204 4.98 1.54 28.30
CA LYS A 204 5.95 0.71 27.55
C LYS A 204 7.35 1.31 27.62
N ASN A 205 8.31 0.52 28.11
CA ASN A 205 9.74 0.78 27.98
C ASN A 205 10.08 0.83 26.49
N HIS A 206 10.14 2.04 25.92
CA HIS A 206 10.57 2.24 24.54
C HIS A 206 12.10 2.19 24.49
N LEU A 207 12.64 1.29 23.67
CA LEU A 207 14.10 1.06 23.55
C LEU A 207 14.84 2.13 22.73
N ALA A 208 14.15 3.02 22.01
CA ALA A 208 14.76 4.08 21.20
C ALA A 208 13.77 5.23 20.90
N ASP A 209 14.27 6.48 20.94
CA ASP A 209 13.52 7.72 20.68
C ASP A 209 13.51 8.17 19.21
N THR A 210 14.34 7.56 18.37
CA THR A 210 14.48 7.89 16.95
C THR A 210 14.25 6.67 16.06
N THR A 211 13.80 6.92 14.84
CA THR A 211 13.74 5.94 13.75
C THR A 211 14.65 6.44 12.64
N THR A 212 15.50 5.56 12.10
CA THR A 212 16.40 5.91 11.00
C THR A 212 15.81 5.37 9.71
N GLU A 213 15.57 6.26 8.75
CA GLU A 213 15.21 5.90 7.38
C GLU A 213 16.50 5.72 6.57
N TYR A 214 16.61 4.60 5.86
CA TYR A 214 17.71 4.32 4.96
C TYR A 214 17.22 4.36 3.52
N LEU A 215 17.93 5.15 2.72
CA LEU A 215 17.86 5.09 1.27
C LEU A 215 19.07 4.30 0.79
N GLN A 216 18.83 3.12 0.24
CA GLN A 216 19.85 2.19 -0.17
C GLN A 216 19.90 2.12 -1.70
N ALA A 217 21.02 2.48 -2.29
CA ALA A 217 21.20 2.50 -3.73
C ALA A 217 22.11 1.36 -4.17
N LYS A 218 21.71 0.64 -5.22
CA LYS A 218 22.53 -0.36 -5.90
C LYS A 218 22.63 -0.06 -7.38
N GLN A 219 23.82 0.18 -7.89
CA GLN A 219 24.08 0.27 -9.33
C GLN A 219 24.41 -1.14 -9.89
N ASN A 220 23.65 -1.60 -10.88
CA ASN A 220 23.99 -2.84 -11.60
C ASN A 220 25.30 -2.65 -12.40
N PRO A 221 26.14 -3.69 -12.55
CA PRO A 221 27.23 -3.67 -13.51
C PRO A 221 26.69 -3.36 -14.92
N GLN A 222 27.47 -2.63 -15.73
CA GLN A 222 27.15 -2.43 -17.15
C GLN A 222 27.24 -3.74 -17.94
#